data_AF-A0A7Y4XP57-F1
#
_entry.id   AF-A0A7Y4XP57-F1
#
_cell.length_a   1.000
_cell.length_b   1.000
_cell.length_c   1.000
_cell.angle_alpha   90.00
_cell.angle_beta   90.00
_cell.angle_gamma   90.00
#
_symmetry.space_group_name_H-M   'P 1'
#
loop_
_entity.id
_entity.type
_entity.pdbx_description
1 polymer ?
#
loop_
_entity_poly.entity_id
_entity_poly.type
_entity_poly.pdbx_seq_one_letter_code
_entity_poly.pdbx_strand_id
1 'polypeptide(L)'
;MKLLLTLVLLVFYTGNIQSTNLNDSPRPVTRTSIMDKNGNGVIRTQILFNRTTSREEVISTCTFLAKENTQLTFDRLEIGKSVFGVFGRNRLKYLSGSIELPDGSIQKFKAGGVFAFHSVKIIYSNQMDSKSFLIEMIEIID
;
A
#
# COMPACT_ATOMS: atom_id res chain seq x y z
N MET A 1 31.88 -34.04 32.74
CA MET A 1 31.02 -32.85 32.52
C MET A 1 31.66 -31.97 31.47
N LYS A 2 31.16 -32.00 30.23
CA LYS A 2 31.51 -31.05 29.17
C LYS A 2 30.20 -30.41 28.72
N LEU A 3 29.94 -29.18 29.18
CA LEU A 3 28.83 -28.38 28.70
C LEU A 3 29.43 -27.43 27.66
N LEU A 4 29.32 -27.80 26.39
CA LEU A 4 29.74 -26.96 25.28
C LEU A 4 28.64 -25.91 25.08
N LEU A 5 28.92 -24.67 25.47
CA LEU A 5 28.03 -23.54 25.26
C LEU A 5 28.15 -23.11 23.79
N THR A 6 27.25 -23.58 22.94
CA THR A 6 27.22 -23.17 21.53
C THR A 6 26.63 -21.76 21.45
N LEU A 7 27.51 -20.79 21.24
CA LEU A 7 27.20 -19.39 20.98
C LEU A 7 26.52 -19.28 19.60
N VAL A 8 25.20 -19.18 19.55
CA VAL A 8 24.49 -18.87 18.30
C VAL A 8 24.50 -17.35 18.12
N LEU A 9 25.39 -16.89 17.26
CA LEU A 9 25.50 -15.50 16.84
C LEU A 9 24.31 -15.17 15.92
N LEU A 10 23.29 -14.50 16.48
CA LEU A 10 22.21 -13.88 15.74
C LEU A 10 22.78 -12.67 14.98
N VAL A 11 23.27 -12.91 13.78
CA VAL A 11 23.61 -11.84 12.83
C VAL A 11 22.28 -11.29 12.29
N PHE A 12 21.75 -10.28 12.97
CA PHE A 12 20.69 -9.44 12.43
C PHE A 12 21.25 -8.67 11.24
N TYR A 13 21.04 -9.20 10.03
CA TYR A 13 21.30 -8.49 8.80
C TYR A 13 20.23 -7.39 8.66
N THR A 14 20.49 -6.22 9.23
CA THR A 14 19.76 -4.99 8.91
C THR A 14 20.22 -4.55 7.52
N GLY A 15 19.61 -5.15 6.49
CA GLY A 15 19.71 -4.62 5.14
C GLY A 15 19.21 -3.18 5.19
N ASN A 16 20.10 -2.22 4.93
CA ASN A 16 19.75 -0.83 4.73
C ASN A 16 18.77 -0.77 3.55
N ILE A 17 17.46 -0.69 3.84
CA ILE A 17 16.46 -0.35 2.84
C ILE A 17 16.65 1.14 2.56
N GLN A 18 17.56 1.44 1.63
CA GLN A 18 17.70 2.77 1.09
C GLN A 18 16.49 3.02 0.19
N SER A 19 15.42 3.55 0.78
CA SER A 19 14.25 4.07 0.10
C SER A 19 14.69 5.19 -0.85
N THR A 20 15.02 4.83 -2.09
CA THR A 20 15.12 5.80 -3.17
C THR A 20 13.70 6.28 -3.48
N ASN A 21 13.35 7.45 -2.93
CA ASN A 21 12.11 8.14 -3.25
C ASN A 21 12.11 8.46 -4.75
N LEU A 22 11.36 7.69 -5.53
CA LEU A 22 10.99 8.08 -6.88
C LEU A 22 9.99 9.25 -6.74
N ASN A 23 10.53 10.47 -6.76
CA ASN A 23 9.94 11.74 -6.28
C ASN A 23 8.64 12.23 -6.97
N ASP A 24 8.00 11.44 -7.84
CA ASP A 24 6.82 11.87 -8.61
C ASP A 24 5.49 11.17 -8.22
N SER A 25 5.49 10.34 -7.18
CA SER A 25 4.26 9.67 -6.73
C SER A 25 3.36 10.64 -5.94
N PRO A 26 2.05 10.76 -6.26
CA PRO A 26 1.15 11.58 -5.44
C PRO A 26 0.96 10.94 -4.08
N ARG A 27 0.75 11.72 -3.02
CA ARG A 27 0.21 11.16 -1.78
C ARG A 27 -1.20 10.59 -2.06
N PRO A 28 -1.57 9.44 -1.47
CA PRO A 28 -0.86 8.56 -0.52
C PRO A 28 0.04 7.44 -1.11
N VAL A 29 0.47 7.53 -2.35
CA VAL A 29 1.33 6.52 -2.99
C VAL A 29 2.79 6.71 -2.57
N THR A 30 3.46 5.62 -2.23
CA THR A 30 4.90 5.57 -2.00
C THR A 30 5.51 4.47 -2.86
N ARG A 31 6.61 4.78 -3.56
CA ARG A 31 7.34 3.82 -4.39
C ARG A 31 8.74 3.61 -3.84
N THR A 32 9.15 2.36 -3.72
CA THR A 32 10.51 1.99 -3.33
C THR A 32 11.09 1.05 -4.39
N SER A 33 12.28 1.37 -4.87
CA SER A 33 13.07 0.46 -5.70
C SER A 33 13.91 -0.42 -4.78
N ILE A 34 13.76 -1.73 -4.91
CA ILE A 34 14.51 -2.73 -4.16
C ILE A 34 15.08 -3.77 -5.13
N MET A 35 16.16 -4.44 -4.73
CA MET A 35 16.66 -5.61 -5.46
C MET A 35 16.07 -6.86 -4.83
N ASP A 36 15.57 -7.79 -5.65
CA ASP A 36 15.14 -9.10 -5.16
C ASP A 36 16.34 -10.00 -4.81
N LYS A 37 16.07 -11.20 -4.29
CA LYS A 37 17.11 -12.19 -3.92
C LYS A 37 17.94 -12.68 -5.12
N ASN A 38 17.45 -12.49 -6.33
CA ASN A 38 18.08 -12.90 -7.57
C ASN A 38 18.83 -11.74 -8.24
N GLY A 39 18.83 -10.54 -7.63
CA GLY A 39 19.46 -9.34 -8.16
C GLY A 39 18.61 -8.57 -9.19
N ASN A 40 17.34 -8.94 -9.37
CA ASN A 40 16.44 -8.25 -10.29
C ASN A 40 15.87 -6.98 -9.65
N GLY A 41 15.65 -5.96 -10.47
CA GLY A 41 15.03 -4.71 -10.04
C GLY A 41 13.54 -4.89 -9.78
N VAL A 42 13.10 -4.58 -8.55
CA VAL A 42 11.69 -4.61 -8.16
C VAL A 42 11.25 -3.24 -7.68
N ILE A 43 10.19 -2.74 -8.30
CA ILE A 43 9.49 -1.55 -7.82
C ILE A 43 8.35 -2.02 -6.93
N ARG A 44 8.43 -1.69 -5.65
CA ARG A 44 7.34 -1.89 -4.71
C ARG A 44 6.53 -0.60 -4.59
N THR A 45 5.23 -0.69 -4.81
CA THR A 45 4.30 0.42 -4.71
C THR A 45 3.34 0.17 -3.54
N GLN A 46 3.27 1.15 -2.63
CA GLN A 46 2.37 1.15 -1.49
C GLN A 46 1.34 2.27 -1.65
N ILE A 47 0.06 1.95 -1.48
CA ILE A 47 -1.04 2.90 -1.40
C ILE A 47 -1.58 2.86 0.04
N LEU A 48 -1.63 4.01 0.71
CA LEU A 48 -2.11 4.10 2.09
C LEU A 48 -3.31 5.04 2.24
N PHE A 49 -4.53 4.50 2.17
CA PHE A 49 -5.72 5.27 2.52
C PHE A 49 -5.94 5.26 4.02
N ASN A 50 -6.12 6.42 4.62
CA ASN A 50 -6.48 6.54 6.04
C ASN A 50 -7.67 7.49 6.22
N ARG A 51 -8.14 7.63 7.46
CA ARG A 51 -9.28 8.53 7.79
C ARG A 51 -9.09 9.96 7.30
N THR A 52 -7.85 10.43 7.15
CA THR A 52 -7.54 11.81 6.73
C THR A 52 -7.32 11.96 5.23
N THR A 53 -7.29 10.86 4.47
CA THR A 53 -7.10 10.94 3.02
C THR A 53 -8.26 11.69 2.37
N SER A 54 -7.92 12.71 1.58
CA SER A 54 -8.89 13.60 0.94
C SER A 54 -9.47 12.98 -0.34
N ARG A 55 -10.53 13.59 -0.87
CA ARG A 55 -11.10 13.18 -2.17
C ARG A 55 -10.08 13.37 -3.29
N GLU A 56 -9.37 14.48 -3.27
CA GLU A 56 -8.37 14.86 -4.27
C GLU A 56 -7.21 13.87 -4.27
N GLU A 57 -6.80 13.40 -3.09
CA GLU A 57 -5.78 12.36 -2.93
C GLU A 57 -6.25 10.99 -3.46
N VAL A 58 -7.53 10.64 -3.29
CA VAL A 58 -8.10 9.43 -3.91
C VAL A 58 -8.07 9.55 -5.44
N ILE A 59 -8.51 10.68 -5.98
CA ILE A 59 -8.54 10.93 -7.43
C ILE A 59 -7.13 10.93 -8.03
N SER A 60 -6.18 11.61 -7.38
CA SER A 60 -4.78 11.66 -7.84
C SER A 60 -4.15 10.28 -7.84
N THR A 61 -4.43 9.46 -6.83
CA THR A 61 -4.00 8.06 -6.76
C THR A 61 -4.56 7.25 -7.92
N CYS A 62 -5.88 7.31 -8.17
CA CYS A 62 -6.49 6.57 -9.27
C CYS A 62 -5.90 7.00 -10.63
N THR A 63 -5.71 8.31 -10.81
CA THR A 63 -5.14 8.88 -12.04
C THR A 63 -3.69 8.43 -12.24
N PHE A 64 -2.91 8.39 -11.16
CA PHE A 64 -1.53 7.91 -11.19
C PHE A 64 -1.47 6.44 -11.57
N LEU A 65 -2.25 5.58 -10.90
CA LEU A 65 -2.28 4.14 -11.17
C LEU A 65 -2.75 3.84 -12.60
N ALA A 66 -3.76 4.57 -13.10
CA ALA A 66 -4.27 4.39 -14.46
C ALA A 66 -3.19 4.66 -15.53
N LYS A 67 -2.29 5.62 -15.31
CA LYS A 67 -1.14 5.86 -16.20
C LYS A 67 -0.14 4.70 -16.20
N GLU A 68 -0.15 3.87 -15.16
CA GLU A 68 0.67 2.66 -15.01
C GLU A 68 -0.07 1.38 -15.41
N ASN A 69 -1.23 1.50 -16.07
CA ASN A 69 -2.13 0.38 -16.39
C ASN A 69 -2.58 -0.44 -15.17
N THR A 70 -2.54 0.17 -13.98
CA THR A 70 -3.06 -0.40 -12.74
C THR A 70 -4.41 0.27 -12.45
N GLN A 71 -5.48 -0.50 -12.29
CA GLN A 71 -6.81 0.05 -12.06
C GLN A 71 -7.21 -0.11 -10.60
N LEU A 72 -7.53 1.01 -9.95
CA LEU A 72 -8.13 1.03 -8.63
C LEU A 72 -9.60 1.45 -8.77
N THR A 73 -10.50 0.49 -8.57
CA THR A 73 -11.94 0.68 -8.75
C THR A 73 -12.63 0.64 -7.39
N PHE A 74 -13.60 1.53 -7.17
CA PHE A 74 -14.38 1.56 -5.94
C PHE A 74 -15.83 1.18 -6.21
N ASP A 75 -16.31 0.12 -5.55
CA ASP A 75 -17.73 -0.23 -5.49
C ASP A 75 -18.49 0.74 -4.59
N ARG A 76 -17.86 1.18 -3.50
CA ARG A 76 -18.42 2.16 -2.56
C ARG A 76 -17.31 2.95 -1.90
N LEU A 77 -17.42 4.28 -2.00
CA LEU A 77 -16.52 5.25 -1.39
C LEU A 77 -17.36 6.24 -0.59
N GLU A 78 -17.23 6.25 0.73
CA GLU A 78 -17.96 7.17 1.60
C GLU A 78 -16.99 8.12 2.30
N ILE A 79 -17.12 9.40 1.96
CA ILE A 79 -16.40 10.50 2.60
C ILE A 79 -17.42 11.32 3.36
N GLY A 80 -17.31 11.37 4.68
CA GLY A 80 -18.22 12.12 5.54
C GLY A 80 -17.49 13.04 6.49
N LYS A 81 -18.22 13.98 7.10
CA LYS A 81 -17.66 14.84 8.15
C LYS A 81 -17.43 14.05 9.43
N SER A 82 -16.32 14.34 10.10
CA SER A 82 -16.06 13.87 11.47
C SER A 82 -17.16 14.39 12.41
N VAL A 83 -17.78 13.52 13.20
CA VAL A 83 -18.87 13.88 14.14
C VAL A 83 -18.40 14.68 15.36
N PHE A 84 -17.09 14.78 15.60
CA PHE A 84 -16.52 15.68 16.60
C PHE A 84 -16.44 17.12 16.06
N GLY A 85 -17.53 17.88 16.20
CA GLY A 85 -17.59 19.34 16.03
C GLY A 85 -18.09 19.82 14.67
N VAL A 86 -18.79 20.96 14.68
CA VAL A 86 -19.46 21.63 13.53
C VAL A 86 -18.47 22.05 12.42
N PHE A 87 -17.15 21.90 12.64
CA PHE A 87 -16.06 22.16 11.70
C PHE A 87 -15.29 20.89 11.28
N GLY A 88 -15.92 19.71 11.34
CA GLY A 88 -15.26 18.44 11.02
C GLY A 88 -14.71 18.39 9.59
N ARG A 89 -13.39 18.17 9.45
CA ARG A 89 -12.75 17.87 8.16
C ARG A 89 -13.40 16.62 7.53
N ASN A 90 -13.46 16.60 6.20
CA ASN A 90 -13.90 15.41 5.45
C ASN A 90 -12.98 14.24 5.80
N ARG A 91 -13.58 13.10 6.12
CA ARG A 91 -12.88 11.86 6.46
C ARG A 91 -13.45 10.71 5.66
N LEU A 92 -12.56 9.84 5.18
CA LEU A 92 -12.94 8.55 4.66
C LEU A 92 -13.56 7.71 5.78
N LYS A 93 -14.80 7.27 5.57
CA LYS A 93 -15.58 6.46 6.51
C LYS A 93 -15.69 5.01 6.07
N TYR A 94 -15.82 4.81 4.76
CA TYR A 94 -16.01 3.51 4.15
C TYR A 94 -15.32 3.47 2.79
N LEU A 95 -14.71 2.34 2.48
CA LEU A 95 -14.01 2.08 1.24
C LEU A 95 -14.17 0.61 0.85
N SER A 96 -14.78 0.31 -0.30
CA SER A 96 -14.73 -1.03 -0.89
C SER A 96 -14.51 -0.97 -2.39
N GLY A 97 -13.80 -1.96 -2.92
CA GLY A 97 -13.41 -1.98 -4.32
C GLY A 97 -12.42 -3.08 -4.65
N SER A 98 -11.68 -2.87 -5.72
CA SER A 98 -10.63 -3.78 -6.21
C SER A 98 -9.44 -3.04 -6.79
N ILE A 99 -8.28 -3.67 -6.72
CA ILE A 99 -7.11 -3.32 -7.50
C ILE A 99 -6.89 -4.39 -8.57
N GLU A 100 -6.66 -3.96 -9.81
CA GLU A 100 -6.29 -4.79 -10.95
C GLU A 100 -4.90 -4.36 -11.46
N LEU A 101 -3.97 -5.31 -11.55
CA LEU A 101 -2.63 -5.05 -12.08
C LEU A 101 -2.57 -5.31 -13.60
N PRO A 102 -1.51 -4.85 -14.30
CA PRO A 102 -1.41 -4.99 -15.76
C PRO A 102 -1.41 -6.43 -16.30
N ASP A 103 -1.13 -7.42 -15.45
CA ASP A 103 -1.22 -8.85 -15.80
C ASP A 103 -2.63 -9.43 -15.64
N GLY A 104 -3.62 -8.61 -15.26
CA GLY A 104 -5.00 -9.01 -15.01
C GLY A 104 -5.23 -9.62 -13.63
N SER A 105 -4.23 -9.62 -12.74
CA SER A 105 -4.44 -10.04 -11.35
C SER A 105 -5.33 -9.04 -10.62
N ILE A 106 -6.37 -9.54 -9.96
CA ILE A 106 -7.39 -8.71 -9.29
C ILE A 106 -7.48 -9.12 -7.83
N GLN A 107 -7.49 -8.14 -6.92
CA GLN A 107 -7.81 -8.36 -5.52
C GLN A 107 -8.80 -7.34 -4.99
N LYS A 108 -9.80 -7.82 -4.24
CA LYS A 108 -10.85 -7.00 -3.64
C LYS A 108 -10.47 -6.58 -2.23
N PHE A 109 -10.96 -5.42 -1.81
CA PHE A 109 -10.81 -4.90 -0.45
C PHE A 109 -12.10 -4.25 0.03
N LYS A 110 -12.30 -4.26 1.34
CA LYS A 110 -13.42 -3.60 2.01
C LYS A 110 -13.00 -3.18 3.41
N ALA A 111 -13.10 -1.90 3.70
CA ALA A 111 -12.80 -1.32 4.99
C ALA A 111 -13.90 -0.36 5.42
N GLY A 112 -14.19 -0.35 6.72
CA GLY A 112 -15.24 0.44 7.31
C GLY A 112 -16.48 -0.38 7.65
N GLY A 113 -17.33 0.23 8.46
CA GLY A 113 -18.44 -0.43 9.14
C GLY A 113 -18.94 0.46 10.27
N VAL A 114 -19.52 -0.14 11.31
CA VAL A 114 -20.10 0.60 12.45
C VAL A 114 -19.05 1.48 13.16
N PHE A 115 -17.78 1.08 13.16
CA PHE A 115 -16.71 1.77 13.89
C PHE A 115 -15.81 2.67 13.02
N ALA A 116 -16.11 2.81 11.73
CA ALA A 116 -15.19 3.34 10.70
C ALA A 116 -13.85 2.55 10.66
N PHE A 117 -13.01 2.80 9.65
CA PHE A 117 -11.70 2.14 9.54
C PHE A 117 -10.55 3.10 9.84
N HIS A 118 -9.44 2.63 10.39
CA HIS A 118 -8.21 3.41 10.60
C HIS A 118 -7.44 3.62 9.29
N SER A 119 -7.08 2.52 8.61
CA SER A 119 -6.35 2.57 7.35
C SER A 119 -6.53 1.33 6.48
N VAL A 120 -6.40 1.52 5.17
CA VAL A 120 -6.24 0.48 4.16
C VAL A 120 -4.89 0.65 3.49
N LYS A 121 -4.05 -0.38 3.55
CA LYS A 121 -2.73 -0.41 2.91
C LYS A 121 -2.74 -1.47 1.83
N ILE A 122 -2.46 -1.07 0.60
CA ILE A 122 -2.34 -1.96 -0.55
C ILE A 122 -0.88 -1.93 -0.99
N ILE A 123 -0.23 -3.09 -1.08
CA ILE A 123 1.16 -3.21 -1.55
C ILE A 123 1.18 -4.17 -2.73
N TYR A 124 1.75 -3.71 -3.84
CA TYR A 124 2.07 -4.54 -4.99
C TYR A 124 3.49 -4.28 -5.48
N SER A 125 4.05 -5.25 -6.19
CA SER A 125 5.39 -5.17 -6.77
C SER A 125 5.36 -5.42 -8.26
N ASN A 126 6.23 -4.71 -8.98
CA ASN A 126 6.50 -4.88 -10.39
C ASN A 126 7.99 -5.25 -10.57
N GLN A 127 8.26 -6.43 -11.11
CA GLN A 127 9.60 -6.81 -11.52
C GLN A 127 9.91 -6.17 -12.87
N MET A 128 10.87 -5.24 -12.90
CA MET A 128 11.21 -4.47 -14.10
C MET A 128 11.64 -5.36 -15.28
N ASP A 129 12.41 -6.41 -14.99
CA ASP A 129 13.04 -7.25 -16.01
C ASP A 129 12.08 -8.26 -16.64
N SER A 130 11.14 -8.79 -15.85
CA SER A 130 10.20 -9.84 -16.28
C SER A 130 8.81 -9.32 -16.62
N LYS A 131 8.52 -8.04 -16.35
CA LYS A 131 7.16 -7.45 -16.41
C LYS A 131 6.14 -8.28 -15.62
N SER A 132 6.58 -8.94 -14.55
CA SER A 132 5.70 -9.68 -13.66
C SER A 132 5.21 -8.78 -12.54
N PHE A 133 3.96 -8.99 -12.16
CA PHE A 133 3.27 -8.21 -11.15
C PHE A 133 2.82 -9.13 -10.03
N LEU A 134 2.81 -8.60 -8.80
CA LEU A 134 2.37 -9.35 -7.64
C LEU A 134 1.68 -8.41 -6.66
N ILE A 135 0.42 -8.73 -6.33
CA ILE A 135 -0.25 -8.13 -5.17
C ILE A 135 0.30 -8.84 -3.94
N GLU A 136 1.11 -8.13 -3.16
CA GLU A 136 1.79 -8.73 -2.02
C GLU A 136 0.89 -8.76 -0.79
N MET A 137 0.14 -7.69 -0.56
CA MET A 137 -0.69 -7.54 0.63
C MET A 137 -1.77 -6.48 0.45
N ILE A 138 -2.96 -6.78 0.99
CA ILE A 138 -3.96 -5.79 1.35
C ILE A 138 -4.19 -5.93 2.86
N GLU A 139 -3.79 -4.91 3.61
CA GLU A 139 -3.94 -4.82 5.06
C GLU A 139 -5.03 -3.80 5.40
N ILE A 140 -5.98 -4.21 6.24
CA ILE A 140 -7.09 -3.37 6.71
C ILE A 140 -6.99 -3.29 8.23
N ILE A 141 -6.96 -2.07 8.74
CA ILE A 141 -7.00 -1.77 10.17
C ILE A 141 -8.28 -0.99 10.41
N ASP A 142 -9.24 -1.59 11.12
CA ASP A 142 -10.52 -0.96 11.46
C ASP A 142 -10.42 -0.03 12.69
#